data_AF-A0A6A4RY61-F1
#
_entry.id   AF-A0A6A4RY61-F1
#
_cell.length_a   1.000
_cell.length_b   1.000
_cell.length_c   1.000
_cell.angle_alpha   90.00
_cell.angle_beta   90.00
_cell.angle_gamma   90.00
#
_symmetry.space_group_name_H-M   'P 1'
#
loop_
_entity.id
_entity.type
_entity.pdbx_description
1 polymer ?
#
loop_
_entity_poly.entity_id
_entity_poly.type
_entity_poly.pdbx_seq_one_letter_code
_entity_poly.pdbx_strand_id
1 'polypeptide(L)'
;MRPYSVVQNEGFKHMLKVLEPRYDIPSRTHFSEKIVPDLDEQEKKKVVDELSRASSVALTTDGWTSRGTESYVTITAHFITADWEMRSLVLQTRPLYESHTGTHLA
;
A
#
# COMPACT_ATOMS: atom_id res chain seq x y z
N MET A 1 7.68 6.90 8.40
CA MET A 1 7.29 5.50 8.70
C MET A 1 8.19 4.94 9.79
N ARG A 2 7.67 4.09 10.69
CA ARG A 2 8.44 3.36 11.70
C ARG A 2 8.46 1.88 11.32
N PRO A 3 9.55 1.14 11.59
CA PRO A 3 9.56 -0.31 11.38
C PRO A 3 8.60 -0.99 12.34
N TYR A 4 8.11 -2.19 11.98
CA TYR A 4 7.29 -3.00 12.88
C TYR A 4 7.95 -3.28 14.23
N SER A 5 9.29 -3.25 14.31
CA SER A 5 10.03 -3.42 15.56
C SER A 5 9.79 -2.31 16.59
N VAL A 6 9.10 -1.21 16.23
CA VAL A 6 8.71 -0.17 17.20
C VAL A 6 7.90 -0.74 18.38
N VAL A 7 7.11 -1.79 18.14
CA VAL A 7 6.31 -2.46 19.19
C VAL A 7 7.16 -3.19 20.23
N GLN A 8 8.45 -3.42 19.93
CA GLN A 8 9.40 -4.03 20.83
C GLN A 8 10.16 -3.01 21.68
N ASN A 9 10.04 -1.71 21.37
CA ASN A 9 10.73 -0.65 22.10
C ASN A 9 10.13 -0.45 23.50
N GLU A 10 10.97 -0.44 24.53
CA GLU A 10 10.51 -0.32 25.93
C GLU A 10 9.80 1.01 26.23
N GLY A 11 10.27 2.12 25.66
CA GLY A 11 9.61 3.42 25.80
C GLY A 11 8.22 3.43 25.17
N PHE A 12 8.08 2.82 23.99
CA PHE A 12 6.78 2.68 23.32
C PHE A 12 5.81 1.78 24.10
N LYS A 13 6.29 0.65 24.62
CA LYS A 13 5.51 -0.23 25.50
C LYS A 13 5.06 0.49 26.77
N HIS A 14 5.96 1.22 27.41
CA HIS A 14 5.65 2.00 28.60
C HIS A 14 4.57 3.04 28.31
N MET A 15 4.73 3.82 27.22
CA MET A 15 3.75 4.80 26.78
C MET A 15 2.37 4.16 26.57
N LEU A 16 2.26 3.05 25.84
CA LEU A 16 0.99 2.38 25.60
C LEU A 16 0.37 1.83 26.90
N LYS A 17 1.19 1.31 27.81
CA LYS A 17 0.72 0.82 29.11
C LYS A 17 0.19 1.94 30.01
N VAL A 18 0.71 3.17 29.88
CA VAL A 18 0.16 4.35 30.56
C VAL A 18 -1.17 4.79 29.93
N LEU A 19 -1.27 4.76 28.60
CA LEU A 19 -2.44 5.24 27.87
C LEU A 19 -3.63 4.26 27.93
N GLU A 20 -3.39 2.97 27.71
CA GLU A 20 -4.41 1.92 27.80
C GLU A 20 -3.76 0.64 28.36
N PRO A 21 -3.75 0.47 29.70
CA PRO A 21 -3.10 -0.67 30.35
C PRO A 21 -3.62 -2.04 29.93
N ARG A 22 -4.82 -2.13 29.35
CA ARG A 22 -5.45 -3.40 28.94
C ARG A 22 -5.08 -3.79 27.51
N TYR A 23 -4.44 -2.92 26.74
CA TYR A 23 -4.08 -3.20 25.36
C TYR A 23 -2.84 -4.11 25.32
N ASP A 24 -3.02 -5.33 24.82
CA ASP A 24 -1.91 -6.22 24.53
C ASP A 24 -1.36 -5.90 23.14
N ILE A 25 -0.08 -5.51 23.10
CA ILE A 25 0.53 -5.01 21.87
C ILE A 25 0.89 -6.22 21.00
N PRO A 26 0.34 -6.34 19.77
CA PRO A 26 0.69 -7.44 18.91
C PRO A 26 2.19 -7.46 18.59
N SER A 27 2.75 -8.66 18.43
CA SER A 27 4.16 -8.81 18.13
C SER A 27 4.51 -8.26 16.75
N ARG A 28 5.78 -7.93 16.55
CA ARG A 28 6.34 -7.52 15.25
C ARG A 28 5.92 -8.49 14.14
N THR A 29 6.04 -9.79 14.41
CA THR A 29 5.70 -10.88 13.49
C THR A 29 4.20 -10.91 13.20
N HIS A 30 3.37 -10.73 14.22
CA HIS A 30 1.93 -10.67 14.04
C HIS A 30 1.49 -9.50 13.14
N PHE A 31 2.16 -8.35 13.25
CA PHE A 31 1.94 -7.25 12.31
C PHE A 31 2.34 -7.62 10.88
N SER A 32 3.55 -8.15 10.68
CA SER A 32 4.07 -8.41 9.33
C SER A 32 3.40 -9.58 8.62
N GLU A 33 2.98 -10.61 9.35
CA GLU A 33 2.50 -11.88 8.76
C GLU A 33 0.98 -12.03 8.82
N LYS A 34 0.28 -11.19 9.60
CA LYS A 34 -1.18 -11.27 9.73
C LYS A 34 -1.87 -9.94 9.52
N ILE A 35 -1.65 -8.96 10.41
CA ILE A 35 -2.44 -7.71 10.39
C ILE A 35 -2.26 -6.96 9.06
N VAL A 36 -1.02 -6.75 8.61
CA VAL A 36 -0.78 -5.99 7.37
C VAL A 36 -1.22 -6.76 6.13
N PRO A 37 -0.93 -8.07 5.98
CA PRO A 37 -1.49 -8.87 4.89
C PRO A 37 -3.03 -8.89 4.85
N ASP A 38 -3.70 -9.03 6.00
CA ASP A 38 -5.16 -9.02 6.07
C ASP A 38 -5.74 -7.66 5.65
N LEU A 39 -5.09 -6.56 6.05
CA LEU A 39 -5.46 -5.21 5.62
C LEU A 39 -5.25 -5.01 4.11
N ASP A 40 -4.13 -5.47 3.57
CA ASP A 40 -3.84 -5.40 2.12
C ASP A 40 -4.91 -6.16 1.32
N GLU A 41 -5.26 -7.37 1.74
CA GLU A 41 -6.32 -8.16 1.09
C GLU A 41 -7.70 -7.49 1.20
N GLN A 42 -8.00 -6.86 2.33
CA GLN A 42 -9.23 -6.09 2.50
C GLN A 42 -9.29 -4.87 1.57
N GLU A 43 -8.20 -4.12 1.46
CA GLU A 43 -8.12 -2.96 0.56
C GLU A 43 -8.17 -3.39 -0.92
N LYS A 44 -7.53 -4.48 -1.29
CA LYS A 44 -7.64 -5.07 -2.65
C LYS A 44 -9.09 -5.37 -3.02
N LYS A 45 -9.86 -5.96 -2.11
CA LYS A 45 -11.29 -6.23 -2.34
C LYS A 45 -12.07 -4.94 -2.57
N LYS A 46 -11.81 -3.89 -1.77
CA LYS A 46 -12.45 -2.58 -1.97
C LYS A 46 -12.10 -1.98 -3.33
N VAL A 47 -10.84 -2.06 -3.75
CA VAL A 47 -10.38 -1.57 -5.06
C VAL A 47 -11.07 -2.33 -6.19
N VAL A 48 -11.15 -3.66 -6.12
CA VAL A 48 -11.87 -4.49 -7.09
C VAL A 48 -13.35 -4.12 -7.16
N ASP A 49 -14.00 -3.97 -6.00
CA ASP A 49 -15.41 -3.57 -5.92
C ASP A 49 -15.63 -2.17 -6.51
N GLU A 50 -14.74 -1.21 -6.26
CA GLU A 50 -14.85 0.15 -6.79
C GLU A 50 -14.67 0.16 -8.32
N LEU A 51 -13.65 -0.55 -8.83
CA LEU A 51 -13.40 -0.68 -10.26
C LEU A 51 -14.53 -1.43 -10.99
N SER A 52 -15.18 -2.40 -10.34
CA SER A 52 -16.32 -3.12 -10.93
C SER A 52 -17.52 -2.22 -11.25
N ARG A 53 -17.60 -1.06 -10.58
CA ARG A 53 -18.67 -0.07 -10.76
C ARG A 53 -18.27 1.03 -11.74
N ALA A 54 -17.01 1.10 -12.15
CA ALA A 54 -16.53 2.10 -13.09
C ALA A 54 -17.04 1.78 -14.50
N SER A 55 -17.64 2.77 -15.17
CA SER A 55 -18.10 2.62 -16.56
C SER A 55 -16.94 2.60 -17.56
N SER A 56 -15.83 3.24 -17.21
CA SER A 56 -14.62 3.32 -18.02
C SER A 56 -13.42 3.57 -17.12
N VAL A 57 -12.30 2.92 -17.43
CA VAL A 57 -11.05 3.02 -16.67
C VAL A 57 -9.93 3.40 -17.61
N ALA A 58 -9.15 4.41 -17.24
CA ALA A 58 -7.90 4.77 -17.88
C ALA A 58 -6.74 4.31 -16.98
N LEU A 59 -5.74 3.65 -17.57
CA LEU A 59 -4.53 3.25 -16.85
C LEU A 59 -3.39 4.21 -17.18
N THR A 60 -2.63 4.59 -16.17
CA THR A 60 -1.35 5.29 -16.33
C THR A 60 -0.24 4.45 -15.73
N THR A 61 0.95 4.58 -16.33
CA THR A 61 2.18 4.01 -15.79
C THR A 61 3.17 5.14 -15.55
N ASP A 62 3.76 5.15 -14.35
CA ASP A 62 4.78 6.13 -13.97
C ASP A 62 6.06 5.41 -13.55
N GLY A 63 7.14 5.68 -14.27
CA GLY A 63 8.47 5.16 -13.99
C GLY A 63 9.27 6.19 -13.20
N TRP A 64 9.70 5.86 -11.99
CA TRP A 64 10.42 6.78 -11.12
C TRP A 64 11.60 6.12 -10.42
N THR A 65 12.63 6.91 -10.12
CA THR A 65 13.80 6.47 -9.34
C THR A 65 13.68 6.97 -7.91
N SER A 66 13.78 6.07 -6.94
CA SER A 66 13.73 6.41 -5.53
C SER A 66 14.97 7.18 -5.07
N ARG A 67 14.88 7.79 -3.88
CA ARG A 67 16.07 8.38 -3.22
C ARG A 67 17.17 7.36 -2.92
N GLY A 68 16.81 6.08 -2.86
CA GLY A 68 17.75 4.96 -2.73
C GLY A 68 18.36 4.52 -4.06
N THR A 69 18.17 5.28 -5.15
CA THR A 69 18.64 5.00 -6.51
C THR A 69 18.06 3.73 -7.17
N GLU A 70 17.03 3.15 -6.57
CA GLU A 70 16.28 2.03 -7.13
C GLU A 70 15.17 2.54 -8.06
N SER A 71 15.02 1.94 -9.24
CA SER A 71 13.96 2.26 -10.19
C SER A 71 12.68 1.46 -9.90
N TYR A 72 11.54 2.12 -10.07
CA TYR A 72 10.21 1.57 -9.86
C TYR A 72 9.29 1.93 -11.03
N VAL A 73 8.25 1.12 -11.22
CA VAL A 73 7.07 1.48 -12.02
C VAL A 73 5.83 1.38 -11.16
N THR A 74 4.95 2.37 -11.28
CA THR A 74 3.65 2.39 -10.63
C THR A 74 2.54 2.40 -11.67
N ILE A 75 1.57 1.50 -11.53
CA ILE A 75 0.37 1.42 -12.37
C ILE A 75 -0.78 2.02 -11.56
N THR A 76 -1.45 3.02 -12.13
CA THR A 76 -2.59 3.69 -11.50
C THR A 76 -3.82 3.59 -12.41
N ALA A 77 -4.96 3.23 -11.83
CA ALA A 77 -6.26 3.27 -12.49
C ALA A 77 -6.98 4.58 -12.17
N HIS A 78 -7.54 5.20 -13.19
CA HIS A 78 -8.31 6.43 -13.10
C HIS A 78 -9.70 6.22 -13.68
N PHE A 79 -10.73 6.70 -12.99
CA PHE A 79 -12.10 6.67 -13.46
C PHE A 79 -12.93 7.78 -12.80
N ILE A 80 -14.12 8.01 -13.35
CA ILE A 80 -15.11 8.95 -12.80
C ILE A 80 -16.24 8.14 -12.18
N THR A 81 -16.62 8.47 -10.94
CA THR A 81 -17.74 7.81 -10.23
C THR A 81 -19.10 8.27 -10.77
N ALA A 82 -20.17 7.61 -10.34
CA ALA A 82 -21.54 8.04 -10.65
C ALA A 82 -21.85 9.45 -10.12
N ASP A 83 -21.19 9.87 -9.04
CA ASP A 83 -21.33 11.19 -8.43
C ASP A 83 -20.43 12.26 -9.09
N TRP A 84 -19.85 11.94 -10.27
CA TRP A 84 -18.96 12.81 -11.04
C TRP A 84 -17.65 13.18 -10.31
N GLU A 85 -17.14 12.28 -9.47
CA GLU A 85 -15.87 12.45 -8.77
C GLU A 85 -14.75 11.67 -9.47
N MET A 86 -13.59 12.30 -9.64
CA MET A 86 -12.41 11.61 -10.16
C MET A 86 -11.77 10.76 -9.06
N ARG A 87 -11.50 9.48 -9.38
CA ARG A 87 -10.79 8.55 -8.50
C ARG A 87 -9.52 8.08 -9.17
N SER A 88 -8.47 7.93 -8.36
CA SER A 88 -7.16 7.46 -8.79
C SER A 88 -6.69 6.41 -7.79
N LEU A 89 -6.56 5.15 -8.23
CA LEU A 89 -6.21 4.01 -7.39
C LEU A 89 -4.89 3.42 -7.87
N VAL A 90 -3.88 3.39 -6.99
CA VAL A 90 -2.63 2.68 -7.27
C VAL A 90 -2.91 1.18 -7.22
N LEU A 91 -2.70 0.50 -8.35
CA LEU A 91 -2.90 -0.95 -8.46
C LEU A 91 -1.65 -1.72 -8.06
N GLN A 92 -0.48 -1.18 -8.43
CA GLN A 92 0.79 -1.82 -8.16
C GLN A 92 1.94 -0.82 -8.25
N THR A 93 2.88 -0.92 -7.32
CA THR A 93 4.23 -0.37 -7.47
C THR A 93 5.20 -1.52 -7.40
N ARG A 94 6.05 -1.70 -8.41
CA ARG A 94 7.05 -2.76 -8.44
C ARG A 94 8.42 -2.23 -8.83
N PRO A 95 9.51 -2.81 -8.29
CA PRO A 95 10.86 -2.47 -8.74
C PRO A 95 11.06 -2.86 -10.21
N LEU A 96 11.84 -2.05 -10.92
CA LEU A 96 12.32 -2.32 -12.27
C LEU A 96 13.81 -2.66 -12.18
N TYR A 97 14.15 -3.90 -12.50
CA TYR A 97 15.52 -4.40 -12.46
C TYR A 97 16.24 -4.26 -13.82
N GLU A 98 15.52 -3.95 -14.88
CA GLU A 98 16.03 -3.87 -16.25
C GLU A 98 15.76 -2.49 -16.88
N SER A 99 16.45 -2.21 -17.99
CA SER A 99 16.32 -0.95 -18.73
C SER A 99 14.88 -0.70 -19.17
N HIS A 100 14.48 0.58 -19.20
CA HIS A 100 13.13 1.07 -19.53
C HIS A 100 12.78 0.89 -21.02
N THR A 101 12.79 -0.35 -21.51
CA THR A 101 12.26 -0.71 -22.84
C THR A 101 10.78 -1.04 -22.71
N GLY A 102 9.98 -0.78 -23.75
CA GLY A 102 8.55 -1.10 -23.74
C GLY A 102 8.26 -2.57 -23.42
N THR A 103 9.20 -3.47 -23.71
CA THR A 103 9.14 -4.90 -23.41
C THR A 103 9.14 -5.21 -21.90
N HIS A 104 9.74 -4.36 -21.07
CA HIS A 104 9.84 -4.58 -19.61
C HIS A 104 8.73 -3.85 -18.83
N LEU A 105 7.91 -3.06 -19.53
CA LEU A 105 6.76 -2.33 -18.97
C LEU A 105 5.41 -2.95 -19.34
N ALA A 106 5.38 -3.86 -20.34
CA ALA A 106 4.20 -4.59 -20.79
C ALA A 106 3.78 -5.72 -19.84
#